data_AF-A0A9D4C226-F1
#
_entry.id   AF-A0A9D4C226-F1
#
_cell.length_a   1.000
_cell.length_b   1.000
_cell.length_c   1.000
_cell.angle_alpha   90.00
_cell.angle_beta   90.00
_cell.angle_gamma   90.00
#
_symmetry.space_group_name_H-M   'P 1'
#
loop_
_entity.id
_entity.type
_entity.pdbx_description
1 polymer ?
#
loop_
_entity_poly.entity_id
_entity_poly.type
_entity_poly.pdbx_seq_one_letter_code
_entity_poly.pdbx_strand_id
1 'polypeptide(L)'
;MSAKISRNPKPRYQPELGVKQDFETLLQTFAEFGTVRYAKFAEVWRDMNMSYFCAGRQSQRECREFVEEVFDLAVPYWLPPSSFLVRAGALYLMYGLYNFQLVIPKVKFRVTADQWRTILEFQQEARDQQHLDLDYVFQKMVLEKAFCYVATPKEMYPTSKDQNESTYISDNLKEESSTVEDIFSSSALNVSFFKTMCST
;
A
#
# COMPACT_ATOMS: atom_id res chain seq x y z
N MET A 1 -24.20 -19.19 -44.06
CA MET A 1 -22.96 -18.51 -43.61
C MET A 1 -23.33 -17.48 -42.55
N SER A 2 -23.20 -17.81 -41.27
CA SER A 2 -23.43 -16.84 -40.18
C SER A 2 -22.14 -16.09 -39.90
N ALA A 3 -22.14 -14.78 -40.13
CA ALA A 3 -21.03 -13.90 -39.81
C ALA A 3 -20.80 -13.86 -38.30
N LYS A 4 -19.63 -14.33 -37.84
CA LYS A 4 -19.18 -14.13 -36.46
C LYS A 4 -18.85 -12.64 -36.29
N ILE A 5 -19.75 -11.89 -35.69
CA ILE A 5 -19.48 -10.52 -35.25
C ILE A 5 -18.40 -10.61 -34.16
N SER A 6 -17.16 -10.27 -34.51
CA SER A 6 -16.08 -10.09 -33.55
C SER A 6 -16.44 -8.89 -32.66
N ARG A 7 -17.02 -9.17 -31.49
CA ARG A 7 -17.21 -8.14 -30.45
C ARG A 7 -15.84 -7.91 -29.83
N ASN A 8 -15.10 -6.93 -30.33
CA ASN A 8 -13.95 -6.42 -29.59
C ASN A 8 -14.47 -5.93 -28.22
N PRO A 9 -13.96 -6.46 -27.10
CA PRO A 9 -14.36 -5.98 -25.79
C PRO A 9 -13.99 -4.51 -25.69
N LYS A 10 -14.95 -3.67 -25.30
CA LYS A 10 -14.65 -2.27 -24.97
C LYS A 10 -13.59 -2.27 -23.86
N PRO A 11 -12.54 -1.44 -23.95
CA PRO A 11 -11.56 -1.34 -22.88
C PRO A 11 -12.30 -1.01 -21.57
N ARG A 12 -11.94 -1.70 -20.48
CA ARG A 12 -12.48 -1.37 -19.17
C ARG A 12 -12.04 0.05 -18.84
N TYR A 13 -12.97 0.88 -18.40
CA TYR A 13 -12.63 2.17 -17.80
C TYR A 13 -11.92 1.87 -16.48
N GLN A 14 -10.66 2.29 -16.36
CA GLN A 14 -9.79 2.01 -15.22
C GLN A 14 -9.35 3.31 -14.53
N PRO A 15 -10.26 4.03 -13.85
CA PRO A 15 -9.93 5.27 -13.14
C PRO A 15 -8.85 5.08 -12.07
N GLU A 16 -8.69 3.87 -11.55
CA GLU A 16 -7.73 3.49 -10.53
C GLU A 16 -6.26 3.68 -10.95
N LEU A 17 -5.96 3.65 -12.26
CA LEU A 17 -4.60 3.88 -12.76
C LEU A 17 -4.10 5.31 -12.50
N GLY A 18 -4.97 6.31 -12.69
CA GLY A 18 -4.62 7.70 -12.41
C GLY A 18 -4.40 7.92 -10.91
N VAL A 19 -5.28 7.34 -10.08
CA VAL A 19 -5.17 7.43 -8.62
C VAL A 19 -3.88 6.80 -8.12
N LYS A 20 -3.46 5.67 -8.69
CA LYS A 20 -2.19 5.04 -8.35
C LYS A 20 -1.01 5.98 -8.60
N GLN A 21 -0.97 6.62 -9.76
CA GLN A 21 0.09 7.59 -10.09
C GLN A 21 0.08 8.78 -9.12
N ASP A 22 -1.11 9.26 -8.74
CA ASP A 22 -1.25 10.34 -7.76
C ASP A 22 -0.73 9.92 -6.38
N PHE A 23 -0.99 8.68 -5.95
CA PHE A 23 -0.48 8.12 -4.69
C PHE A 23 1.04 8.01 -4.70
N GLU A 24 1.62 7.45 -5.77
CA GLU A 24 3.08 7.32 -5.90
C GLU A 24 3.75 8.69 -5.89
N THR A 25 3.20 9.65 -6.63
CA THR A 25 3.70 11.03 -6.66
C THR A 25 3.63 11.66 -5.27
N LEU A 26 2.49 11.54 -4.59
CA LEU A 26 2.31 12.10 -3.25
C LEU A 26 3.28 11.50 -2.24
N LEU A 27 3.41 10.18 -2.22
CA LEU A 27 4.27 9.47 -1.28
C LEU A 27 5.75 9.73 -1.56
N GLN A 28 6.15 9.82 -2.84
CA GLN A 28 7.51 10.18 -3.22
C GLN A 28 7.84 11.62 -2.81
N THR A 29 6.98 12.58 -3.14
CA THR A 29 7.18 13.98 -2.74
C THR A 29 7.21 14.12 -1.22
N PHE A 30 6.38 13.38 -0.49
CA PHE A 30 6.45 13.35 0.98
C PHE A 30 7.78 12.74 1.49
N ALA A 31 8.25 11.67 0.86
CA ALA A 31 9.49 10.99 1.21
C ALA A 31 10.74 11.86 1.02
N GLU A 32 10.75 12.73 0.02
CA GLU A 32 11.84 13.68 -0.23
C GLU A 32 12.10 14.64 0.93
N PHE A 33 11.10 14.91 1.78
CA PHE A 33 11.30 15.75 2.98
C PHE A 33 12.06 15.04 4.10
N GLY A 34 12.25 13.72 4.04
CA GLY A 34 13.00 12.97 5.05
C GLY A 34 12.36 13.02 6.46
N THR A 35 11.05 13.27 6.55
CA THR A 35 10.35 13.45 7.83
C THR A 35 9.03 12.70 7.84
N VAL A 36 8.63 12.20 9.02
CA VAL A 36 7.35 11.49 9.23
C VAL A 36 6.28 12.38 9.88
N ARG A 37 6.51 13.70 9.96
CA ARG A 37 5.57 14.64 10.59
C ARG A 37 4.32 14.83 9.73
N TYR A 38 3.14 14.74 10.35
CA TYR A 38 1.87 14.88 9.64
C TYR A 38 1.72 16.26 8.97
N ALA A 39 2.27 17.31 9.57
CA ALA A 39 2.18 18.67 9.03
C ALA A 39 2.71 18.75 7.59
N LYS A 40 3.83 18.08 7.30
CA LYS A 40 4.43 18.05 5.95
C LYS A 40 3.64 17.21 4.97
N PHE A 41 3.16 16.05 5.42
CA PHE A 41 2.22 15.28 4.62
C PHE A 41 0.98 16.10 4.23
N ALA A 42 0.42 16.84 5.18
CA ALA A 42 -0.78 17.63 4.97
C ALA A 42 -0.55 18.82 4.02
N GLU A 43 0.67 19.37 3.94
CA GLU A 43 1.06 20.35 2.91
C GLU A 43 0.98 19.71 1.52
N VAL A 44 1.68 18.60 1.28
CA VAL A 44 1.67 17.88 0.00
C VAL A 44 0.25 17.46 -0.42
N TRP A 45 -0.54 16.93 0.53
CA TRP A 45 -1.94 16.56 0.30
C TRP A 45 -2.79 17.71 -0.24
N ARG A 46 -2.61 18.92 0.32
CA ARG A 46 -3.35 20.12 -0.10
C ARG A 46 -2.86 20.63 -1.45
N ASP A 47 -1.55 20.67 -1.65
CA ASP A 47 -0.96 21.15 -2.91
C ASP A 47 -1.40 20.27 -4.10
N MET A 48 -1.54 18.96 -3.87
CA MET A 48 -2.05 18.01 -4.85
C MET A 48 -3.57 17.94 -4.96
N ASN A 49 -4.33 18.72 -4.16
CA ASN A 49 -5.79 18.71 -4.16
C ASN A 49 -6.45 17.33 -3.93
N MET A 50 -5.78 16.45 -3.17
CA MET A 50 -6.22 15.05 -3.00
C MET A 50 -7.57 14.87 -2.32
N SER A 51 -8.05 15.89 -1.59
CA SER A 51 -9.39 15.90 -0.98
C SER A 51 -10.52 15.74 -2.01
N TYR A 52 -10.25 16.04 -3.30
CA TYR A 52 -11.22 15.96 -4.38
C TYR A 52 -11.20 14.63 -5.14
N PHE A 53 -10.56 13.57 -4.63
CA PHE A 53 -10.46 12.29 -5.34
C PHE A 53 -11.81 11.65 -5.71
N CYS A 54 -12.88 11.97 -4.96
CA CYS A 54 -14.26 11.54 -5.24
C CYS A 54 -15.10 12.58 -6.02
N ALA A 55 -14.53 13.73 -6.39
CA ALA A 55 -15.28 14.79 -7.06
C ALA A 55 -15.72 14.35 -8.47
N GLY A 56 -16.95 14.74 -8.86
CA GLY A 56 -17.49 14.44 -10.19
C GLY A 56 -18.10 13.06 -10.38
N ARG A 57 -18.13 12.21 -9.33
CA ARG A 57 -18.79 10.90 -9.36
C ARG A 57 -20.31 11.04 -9.50
N GLN A 58 -20.91 10.21 -10.34
CA GLN A 58 -22.28 10.43 -10.83
C GLN A 58 -23.35 9.79 -9.95
N SER A 59 -23.01 8.76 -9.19
CA SER A 59 -23.94 8.06 -8.31
C SER A 59 -23.24 7.53 -7.07
N GLN A 60 -23.99 7.32 -6.00
CA GLN A 60 -23.46 6.75 -4.76
C GLN A 60 -22.93 5.32 -4.94
N ARG A 61 -23.54 4.54 -5.84
CA ARG A 61 -23.08 3.19 -6.14
C ARG A 61 -21.73 3.21 -6.86
N GLU A 62 -21.61 3.98 -7.92
CA GLU A 62 -20.36 4.11 -8.68
C GLU A 62 -19.24 4.74 -7.82
N CYS A 63 -19.57 5.73 -6.99
CA CYS A 63 -18.62 6.30 -6.04
C CYS A 63 -18.13 5.28 -5.01
N ARG A 64 -19.02 4.40 -4.51
CA ARG A 64 -18.64 3.31 -3.61
C ARG A 64 -17.67 2.34 -4.27
N GLU A 65 -18.04 1.82 -5.44
CA GLU A 65 -17.20 0.87 -6.20
C GLU A 65 -15.81 1.48 -6.45
N PHE A 66 -15.75 2.75 -6.85
CA PHE A 66 -14.48 3.47 -7.01
C PHE A 66 -13.70 3.62 -5.69
N VAL A 67 -14.33 4.01 -4.59
CA VAL A 67 -13.64 4.17 -3.30
C VAL A 67 -13.09 2.84 -2.79
N GLU A 68 -13.80 1.74 -3.00
CA GLU A 68 -13.34 0.39 -2.67
C GLU A 68 -12.05 0.05 -3.44
N GLU A 69 -12.01 0.29 -4.75
CA GLU A 69 -10.81 0.11 -5.58
C GLU A 69 -9.65 1.01 -5.14
N VAL A 70 -9.94 2.28 -4.81
CA VAL A 70 -8.93 3.23 -4.30
C VAL A 70 -8.35 2.79 -2.97
N PHE A 71 -9.16 2.21 -2.08
CA PHE A 71 -8.70 1.74 -0.77
C PHE A 71 -7.85 0.48 -0.93
N ASP A 72 -8.21 -0.41 -1.84
CA ASP A 72 -7.41 -1.60 -2.20
C ASP A 72 -6.03 -1.22 -2.76
N LEU A 73 -5.93 -0.08 -3.48
CA LEU A 73 -4.64 0.47 -3.91
C LEU A 73 -3.80 1.07 -2.78
N ALA A 74 -4.43 1.65 -1.75
CA ALA A 74 -3.71 2.35 -0.69
C ALA A 74 -3.01 1.40 0.30
N VAL A 75 -3.66 0.30 0.68
CA VAL A 75 -3.18 -0.64 1.71
C VAL A 75 -1.76 -1.17 1.43
N PRO A 76 -1.40 -1.58 0.20
CA PRO A 76 -0.06 -2.08 -0.11
C PRO A 76 1.09 -1.14 0.23
N TYR A 77 0.91 0.19 0.10
CA TYR A 77 1.97 1.16 0.45
C TYR A 77 2.26 1.21 1.96
N TRP A 78 1.35 0.72 2.80
CA TRP A 78 1.54 0.62 4.25
C TRP A 78 2.23 -0.68 4.67
N LEU A 79 2.45 -1.60 3.73
CA LEU A 79 3.05 -2.91 3.95
C LEU A 79 4.47 -2.97 3.36
N PRO A 80 5.34 -3.87 3.85
CA PRO A 80 6.59 -4.21 3.18
C PRO A 80 6.34 -4.65 1.73
N PRO A 81 7.25 -4.34 0.78
CA PRO A 81 8.62 -3.84 0.98
C PRO A 81 8.76 -2.31 1.07
N SER A 82 7.67 -1.57 1.29
CA SER A 82 7.71 -0.10 1.37
C SER A 82 8.56 0.37 2.56
N SER A 83 9.32 1.47 2.40
CA SER A 83 10.15 2.01 3.48
C SER A 83 9.35 2.58 4.66
N PHE A 84 9.95 2.66 5.85
CA PHE A 84 9.30 3.25 7.02
C PHE A 84 8.66 4.63 6.72
N LEU A 85 9.35 5.48 5.96
CA LEU A 85 8.85 6.79 5.57
C LEU A 85 7.64 6.66 4.63
N VAL A 86 7.71 5.82 3.60
CA VAL A 86 6.59 5.57 2.69
C VAL A 86 5.39 4.98 3.45
N ARG A 87 5.61 4.06 4.38
CA ARG A 87 4.58 3.46 5.23
C ARG A 87 3.94 4.49 6.17
N ALA A 88 4.72 5.42 6.72
CA ALA A 88 4.22 6.56 7.48
C ALA A 88 3.33 7.47 6.61
N GLY A 89 3.77 7.77 5.39
CA GLY A 89 2.96 8.50 4.41
C GLY A 89 1.69 7.75 4.03
N ALA A 90 1.75 6.44 3.86
CA ALA A 90 0.61 5.59 3.52
C ALA A 90 -0.46 5.59 4.63
N LEU A 91 -0.06 5.58 5.90
CA LEU A 91 -0.99 5.74 7.03
C LEU A 91 -1.75 7.08 6.93
N TYR A 92 -1.03 8.18 6.65
CA TYR A 92 -1.66 9.49 6.50
C TYR A 92 -2.54 9.60 5.23
N LEU A 93 -2.13 8.95 4.14
CA LEU A 93 -2.91 8.81 2.91
C LEU A 93 -4.24 8.10 3.21
N MET A 94 -4.19 6.94 3.85
CA MET A 94 -5.37 6.18 4.26
C MET A 94 -6.26 7.00 5.20
N TYR A 95 -5.67 7.75 6.14
CA TYR A 95 -6.39 8.66 7.02
C TYR A 95 -7.14 9.75 6.26
N GLY A 96 -6.49 10.39 5.28
CA GLY A 96 -7.11 11.38 4.40
C GLY A 96 -8.27 10.79 3.60
N LEU A 97 -8.03 9.68 2.90
CA LEU A 97 -9.03 8.98 2.09
C LEU A 97 -10.28 8.60 2.90
N TYR A 98 -10.09 8.08 4.11
CA TYR A 98 -11.21 7.70 4.98
C TYR A 98 -12.07 8.88 5.45
N ASN A 99 -11.46 10.05 5.62
CA ASN A 99 -12.14 11.25 6.07
C ASN A 99 -12.80 12.03 4.93
N PHE A 100 -12.20 12.02 3.74
CA PHE A 100 -12.69 12.75 2.57
C PHE A 100 -13.58 11.93 1.61
N GLN A 101 -13.74 10.62 1.83
CA GLN A 101 -14.71 9.83 1.06
C GLN A 101 -16.13 10.42 1.18
N LEU A 102 -16.88 10.42 0.07
CA LEU A 102 -18.25 10.95 0.00
C LEU A 102 -19.32 9.86 0.14
N VAL A 103 -18.89 8.61 0.38
CA VAL A 103 -19.73 7.41 0.39
C VAL A 103 -20.37 7.21 1.75
N ILE A 104 -21.67 6.90 1.76
CA ILE A 104 -22.45 6.60 2.97
C ILE A 104 -23.16 5.24 2.81
N PRO A 105 -23.03 4.30 3.76
CA PRO A 105 -22.07 4.30 4.87
C PRO A 105 -20.61 4.27 4.38
N LYS A 106 -19.68 4.78 5.20
CA LYS A 106 -18.26 4.83 4.86
C LYS A 106 -17.71 3.45 4.50
N VAL A 107 -16.95 3.39 3.40
CA VAL A 107 -16.09 2.27 3.01
C VAL A 107 -14.95 2.14 4.02
N LYS A 108 -14.49 0.90 4.22
CA LYS A 108 -13.44 0.54 5.17
C LYS A 108 -12.28 -0.11 4.43
N PHE A 109 -11.06 0.05 4.94
CA PHE A 109 -9.89 -0.63 4.43
C PHE A 109 -9.97 -2.12 4.75
N ARG A 110 -9.82 -2.95 3.73
CA ARG A 110 -9.80 -4.41 3.86
C ARG A 110 -8.40 -4.84 4.23
N VAL A 111 -8.26 -5.57 5.34
CA VAL A 111 -6.96 -6.01 5.85
C VAL A 111 -7.06 -7.47 6.27
N THR A 112 -6.10 -8.30 5.84
CA THR A 112 -6.02 -9.70 6.27
C THR A 112 -5.37 -9.84 7.64
N ALA A 113 -5.50 -11.02 8.26
CA ALA A 113 -4.88 -11.29 9.56
C ALA A 113 -3.34 -11.09 9.52
N ASP A 114 -2.68 -11.53 8.45
CA ASP A 114 -1.24 -11.35 8.27
C ASP A 114 -0.85 -9.89 8.07
N GLN A 115 -1.57 -9.17 7.21
CA GLN A 115 -1.34 -7.74 7.00
C GLN A 115 -1.53 -6.96 8.31
N TRP A 116 -2.54 -7.32 9.10
CA TRP A 116 -2.80 -6.67 10.38
C TRP A 116 -1.66 -6.87 11.38
N ARG A 117 -1.07 -8.07 11.43
CA ARG A 117 0.12 -8.33 12.24
C ARG A 117 1.29 -7.44 11.83
N THR A 118 1.57 -7.32 10.53
CA THR A 118 2.62 -6.43 10.00
C THR A 118 2.35 -4.95 10.26
N ILE A 119 1.09 -4.54 10.26
CA ILE A 119 0.66 -3.19 10.64
C ILE A 119 0.93 -2.93 12.13
N LEU A 120 0.64 -3.89 13.01
CA LEU A 120 0.90 -3.77 14.44
C LEU A 120 2.40 -3.72 14.76
N GLU A 121 3.22 -4.45 14.00
CA GLU A 121 4.69 -4.39 14.10
C GLU A 121 5.23 -2.99 13.76
N PHE A 122 4.80 -2.41 12.63
CA PHE A 122 5.15 -1.02 12.27
C PHE A 122 4.68 -0.03 13.32
N GLN A 123 3.50 -0.27 13.88
CA GLN A 123 2.97 0.61 14.88
C GLN A 123 3.76 0.56 16.19
N GLN A 124 4.28 -0.62 16.54
CA GLN A 124 5.17 -0.76 17.68
C GLN A 124 6.48 0.01 17.42
N GLU A 125 7.06 -0.15 16.23
CA GLU A 125 8.25 0.60 15.82
C GLU A 125 8.03 2.12 15.88
N ALA A 126 6.89 2.62 15.40
CA ALA A 126 6.54 4.04 15.46
C ALA A 126 6.44 4.56 16.91
N ARG A 127 5.93 3.76 17.84
CA ARG A 127 5.90 4.10 19.28
C ARG A 127 7.29 4.10 19.90
N ASP A 128 8.11 3.11 19.58
CA ASP A 128 9.47 2.98 20.11
C ASP A 128 10.34 4.17 19.66
N GLN A 129 10.15 4.63 18.43
CA GLN A 129 10.79 5.83 17.88
C GLN A 129 10.12 7.16 18.30
N GLN A 130 9.06 7.12 19.13
CA GLN A 130 8.33 8.28 19.63
C GLN A 130 7.67 9.16 18.53
N HIS A 131 7.24 8.54 17.42
CA HIS A 131 6.50 9.24 16.36
C HIS A 131 5.02 9.39 16.72
N LEU A 132 4.72 10.34 17.62
CA LEU A 132 3.39 10.54 18.21
C LEU A 132 2.28 10.83 17.17
N ASP A 133 2.62 11.51 16.07
CA ASP A 133 1.65 11.82 15.00
C ASP A 133 1.13 10.52 14.35
N LEU A 134 2.02 9.56 14.10
CA LEU A 134 1.68 8.25 13.54
C LEU A 134 0.83 7.47 14.55
N ASP A 135 1.22 7.47 15.83
CA ASP A 135 0.45 6.76 16.85
C ASP A 135 -0.95 7.33 17.02
N TYR A 136 -1.08 8.64 17.09
CA TYR A 136 -2.37 9.30 17.16
C TYR A 136 -3.27 8.96 15.95
N VAL A 137 -2.76 9.07 14.71
CA VAL A 137 -3.55 8.80 13.50
C VAL A 137 -4.01 7.34 13.46
N PHE A 138 -3.12 6.39 13.75
CA PHE A 138 -3.48 4.98 13.80
C PHE A 138 -4.58 4.70 14.82
N GLN A 139 -4.40 5.16 16.07
CA GLN A 139 -5.41 4.96 17.12
C GLN A 139 -6.76 5.59 16.73
N LYS A 140 -6.74 6.78 16.12
CA LYS A 140 -7.95 7.44 15.62
C LYS A 140 -8.67 6.60 14.57
N MET A 141 -7.96 6.04 13.59
CA MET A 141 -8.57 5.17 12.57
C MET A 141 -9.18 3.90 13.16
N VAL A 142 -8.53 3.31 14.18
CA VAL A 142 -9.06 2.15 14.90
C VAL A 142 -10.35 2.51 15.65
N LEU A 143 -10.36 3.63 16.37
CA LEU A 143 -11.53 4.12 17.10
C LEU A 143 -12.71 4.41 16.16
N GLU A 144 -12.43 4.98 14.98
CA GLU A 144 -13.42 5.26 13.94
C GLU A 144 -13.88 4.01 13.17
N LYS A 145 -13.33 2.82 13.50
CA LYS A 145 -13.64 1.53 12.85
C LYS A 145 -13.40 1.57 11.34
N ALA A 146 -12.30 2.18 10.93
CA ALA A 146 -11.91 2.35 9.54
C ALA A 146 -11.48 1.04 8.84
N PHE A 147 -11.25 -0.04 9.59
CA PHE A 147 -10.77 -1.32 9.07
C PHE A 147 -11.85 -2.41 9.05
N CYS A 148 -11.78 -3.28 8.06
CA CYS A 148 -12.55 -4.51 7.93
C CYS A 148 -11.58 -5.70 7.82
N TYR A 149 -11.71 -6.66 8.74
CA TYR A 149 -10.86 -7.84 8.77
C TYR A 149 -11.41 -8.90 7.82
N VAL A 150 -10.61 -9.31 6.84
CA VAL A 150 -11.04 -10.18 5.73
C VAL A 150 -10.11 -11.36 5.54
N ALA A 151 -10.60 -12.44 4.94
CA ALA A 151 -9.77 -13.59 4.57
C ALA A 151 -8.89 -13.29 3.33
N THR A 152 -9.45 -12.59 2.35
CA THR A 152 -8.76 -12.21 1.11
C THR A 152 -8.81 -10.69 0.91
N PRO A 153 -7.70 -10.04 0.48
CA PRO A 153 -7.67 -8.60 0.25
C PRO A 153 -8.72 -8.18 -0.79
N LYS A 154 -8.73 -8.84 -1.95
CA LYS A 154 -9.69 -8.60 -3.03
C LYS A 154 -10.98 -9.39 -2.81
N GLU A 155 -12.11 -8.81 -3.21
CA GLU A 155 -13.39 -9.51 -3.22
C GLU A 155 -13.42 -10.62 -4.27
N MET A 156 -13.83 -11.81 -3.84
CA MET A 156 -13.93 -12.98 -4.70
C MET A 156 -15.36 -13.15 -5.19
N TYR A 157 -15.55 -13.25 -6.50
CA TYR A 157 -16.83 -13.58 -7.10
C TYR A 157 -16.86 -15.06 -7.46
N PRO A 158 -18.02 -15.75 -7.40
CA PRO A 158 -18.11 -17.18 -7.72
C PRO A 158 -17.60 -17.58 -9.12
N THR A 159 -17.40 -16.61 -10.02
CA THR A 159 -16.97 -16.80 -11.41
C THR A 159 -15.63 -16.14 -11.74
N SER A 160 -14.96 -15.49 -10.79
CA SER A 160 -13.66 -14.86 -11.06
C SER A 160 -12.58 -15.93 -11.20
N LYS A 161 -11.93 -16.00 -12.37
CA LYS A 161 -10.65 -16.71 -12.53
C LYS A 161 -9.59 -15.94 -11.76
N ASP A 162 -8.71 -16.63 -11.05
CA ASP A 162 -7.54 -16.05 -10.39
C ASP A 162 -6.74 -15.23 -11.41
N GLN A 163 -6.92 -13.92 -11.39
CA GLN A 163 -6.00 -12.99 -12.01
C GLN A 163 -5.03 -12.62 -10.91
N ASN A 164 -3.86 -13.25 -10.96
CA ASN A 164 -2.74 -12.95 -10.09
C ASN A 164 -2.19 -11.57 -10.47
N GLU A 165 -2.93 -10.51 -10.14
CA GLU A 165 -2.48 -9.13 -10.23
C GLU A 165 -1.62 -8.86 -8.99
N SER A 166 -0.31 -8.99 -9.17
CA SER A 166 0.64 -8.48 -8.19
C SER A 166 0.44 -6.96 -8.07
N THR A 167 0.18 -6.46 -6.85
CA THR A 167 0.20 -5.02 -6.61
C THR A 167 1.62 -4.51 -6.83
N TYR A 168 1.90 -3.99 -8.03
CA TYR A 168 3.21 -3.48 -8.38
C TYR A 168 3.43 -2.13 -7.71
N ILE A 169 4.15 -2.11 -6.59
CA ILE A 169 4.65 -0.89 -5.96
C ILE A 169 5.93 -0.49 -6.70
N SER A 170 6.04 0.76 -7.15
CA SER A 170 7.23 1.27 -7.85
C SER A 170 8.50 1.04 -7.02
N ASP A 171 9.60 0.64 -7.66
CA ASP A 171 10.85 0.28 -6.96
C ASP A 171 11.41 1.43 -6.10
N ASN A 172 11.20 2.69 -6.50
CA ASN A 172 11.61 3.89 -5.76
C ASN A 172 10.97 4.02 -4.36
N LEU A 173 9.89 3.28 -4.08
CA LEU A 173 9.18 3.33 -2.79
C LEU A 173 9.58 2.20 -1.84
N LYS A 174 10.39 1.25 -2.31
CA LYS A 174 10.85 0.11 -1.52
C LYS A 174 12.05 0.51 -0.66
N GLU A 175 12.27 -0.21 0.45
CA GLU A 175 13.54 -0.10 1.17
C GLU A 175 14.69 -0.49 0.25
N GLU A 176 15.73 0.34 0.19
CA GLU A 176 17.01 -0.06 -0.38
C GLU A 176 17.53 -1.23 0.47
N SER A 177 17.43 -2.46 -0.03
CA SER A 177 18.12 -3.60 0.57
C SER A 177 19.60 -3.25 0.59
N SER A 178 20.14 -3.04 1.79
CA SER A 178 21.56 -2.76 1.94
C SER A 178 22.31 -3.94 1.34
N THR A 179 23.21 -3.68 0.39
CA THR A 179 24.12 -4.64 -0.29
C THR A 179 24.95 -5.53 0.64
N VAL A 180 24.75 -5.43 1.95
CA VAL A 180 25.41 -6.22 2.99
C VAL A 180 24.79 -7.63 3.07
N GLU A 181 23.49 -7.80 2.82
CA GLU A 181 22.82 -9.11 2.90
C GLU A 181 23.29 -10.08 1.80
N ASP A 182 23.56 -9.58 0.59
CA ASP A 182 24.09 -10.38 -0.53
C ASP A 182 25.55 -10.84 -0.30
N ILE A 183 26.34 -10.08 0.47
CA ILE A 183 27.72 -10.45 0.79
C ILE A 183 27.74 -11.67 1.74
N PHE A 184 26.83 -11.74 2.71
CA PHE A 184 26.77 -12.86 3.66
C PHE A 184 26.21 -14.15 3.06
N SER A 185 25.38 -14.09 2.03
CA SER A 185 24.93 -15.28 1.30
C SER A 185 25.99 -15.84 0.34
N SER A 186 26.97 -15.05 -0.08
CA SER A 186 27.99 -15.49 -1.04
C SER A 186 29.26 -16.09 -0.39
N SER A 187 29.49 -15.93 0.92
CA SER A 187 30.70 -16.41 1.59
C SER A 187 30.63 -17.85 2.15
N ALA A 188 29.60 -18.64 1.83
CA ALA A 188 29.46 -20.03 2.32
C ALA A 188 30.14 -21.10 1.44
N LEU A 189 31.04 -20.72 0.53
CA LEU A 189 31.82 -21.68 -0.27
C LEU A 189 33.30 -21.28 -0.32
N ASN A 190 34.06 -21.67 0.71
CA ASN A 190 35.45 -22.12 0.61
C ASN A 190 36.05 -22.34 2.01
N VAL A 191 35.72 -23.46 2.65
CA VAL A 191 36.59 -24.09 3.65
C VAL A 191 36.59 -25.60 3.43
N SER A 192 37.29 -26.05 2.39
CA SER A 192 37.64 -27.47 2.22
C SER A 192 39.04 -27.69 1.62
N PHE A 193 39.96 -26.74 1.85
CA PHE A 193 41.38 -26.94 1.54
C PHE A 193 42.23 -26.39 2.68
N PHE A 194 42.54 -27.23 3.66
CA PHE A 194 43.85 -27.38 4.34
C PHE A 194 43.68 -28.18 5.66
N LYS A 195 43.73 -29.52 5.56
CA LYS A 195 44.54 -30.35 6.47
C LYS A 195 44.64 -31.80 5.99
N THR A 196 45.64 -32.06 5.15
CA THR A 196 46.32 -33.35 5.13
C THR A 196 47.75 -33.08 5.60
N MET A 197 48.05 -33.41 6.86
CA MET A 197 49.36 -33.89 7.32
C MET A 197 49.32 -34.08 8.84
N CYS A 198 49.16 -35.33 9.27
CA CYS A 198 49.93 -35.98 10.33
C CYS A 198 49.38 -37.40 10.48
N SER A 199 49.92 -38.31 9.66
CA SER A 199 49.97 -39.75 9.91
C SER A 199 51.41 -40.05 10.31
N THR A 200 51.66 -40.30 11.59
CA THR A 200 52.66 -41.26 12.06
C THR A 200 52.22 -41.71 13.45
#